data_AF-A0A0S2EX68-F1
#
_entry.id   AF-A0A0S2EX68-F1
#
_cell.length_a   1.000
_cell.length_b   1.000
_cell.length_c   1.000
_cell.angle_alpha   90.00
_cell.angle_beta   90.00
_cell.angle_gamma   90.00
#
_symmetry.space_group_name_H-M   'P 1'
#
loop_
_entity.id
_entity.type
_entity.pdbx_description
1 polymer ?
#
loop_
_entity_poly.entity_id
_entity_poly.type
_entity_poly.pdbx_seq_one_letter_code
_entity_poly.pdbx_strand_id
1 'polypeptide(L)'
;MTEVERKRLERFKKRFENQRGRRQPSKIPARLARTSAFAPKRTSLNTDSKFERLYVVPGHSIIRVSGRELGTQHRDAIYAVFRLPHSVEKRLRPVGAKGGLPFEKVYTTRTTWRGLLQAMQRTQHVNNLGTLIETFTDIQKVVFTIFEGDQNEVLKALESNDLGMLRGNGRGGMGSLIESVEWDGLALDSELVIRYGDWSALMIEAAKLVSLNADVQFRLKSDHAKTFWPYIDSMNNHSWVDEEVLAALAGRKLWDEAATKVTRGQFRKDCKQAFNDMIQAEGIVSWRVELRGAGRKKSRRYHYVRAQMSEGEVERQKTRQGSQSAAITAEVVIERTEEQLPLGL
;
A
#
# COMPACT_ATOMS: atom_id res chain seq x y z
N MET A 1 20.04 -39.45 -6.36
CA MET A 1 18.73 -38.79 -6.21
C MET A 1 17.65 -39.77 -6.59
N THR A 2 16.74 -40.06 -5.67
CA THR A 2 15.71 -41.09 -5.86
C THR A 2 14.55 -40.55 -6.70
N GLU A 3 13.80 -41.44 -7.36
CA GLU A 3 12.66 -41.07 -8.21
C GLU A 3 11.54 -40.35 -7.43
N VAL A 4 11.43 -40.66 -6.13
CA VAL A 4 10.53 -40.01 -5.17
C VAL A 4 10.96 -38.55 -4.93
N GLU A 5 12.26 -38.29 -4.79
CA GLU A 5 12.80 -36.94 -4.64
C GLU A 5 12.59 -36.13 -5.91
N ARG A 6 12.79 -36.73 -7.10
CA ARG A 6 12.51 -36.09 -8.39
C ARG A 6 11.04 -35.69 -8.54
N LYS A 7 10.10 -36.59 -8.23
CA LYS A 7 8.66 -36.29 -8.27
C LYS A 7 8.26 -35.25 -7.22
N ARG A 8 8.90 -35.22 -6.04
CA ARG A 8 8.71 -34.15 -5.04
C ARG A 8 9.23 -32.81 -5.56
N LEU A 9 10.38 -32.78 -6.22
CA LEU A 9 11.00 -31.58 -6.75
C LEU A 9 10.23 -31.03 -7.96
N GLU A 10 9.66 -31.90 -8.79
CA GLU A 10 8.75 -31.53 -9.89
C GLU A 10 7.41 -31.02 -9.39
N ARG A 11 6.82 -31.64 -8.37
CA ARG A 11 5.61 -31.10 -7.72
C ARG A 11 5.90 -29.76 -7.04
N PHE A 12 7.07 -29.61 -6.43
CA PHE A 12 7.51 -28.35 -5.83
C PHE A 12 7.70 -27.26 -6.89
N LYS A 13 8.37 -27.57 -8.00
CA LYS A 13 8.54 -26.67 -9.17
C LYS A 13 7.21 -26.29 -9.81
N LYS A 14 6.31 -27.25 -10.08
CA LYS A 14 4.95 -26.96 -10.56
C LYS A 14 4.14 -26.10 -9.59
N ARG A 15 4.28 -26.32 -8.28
CA ARG A 15 3.63 -25.50 -7.24
C ARG A 15 4.24 -24.10 -7.12
N PHE A 16 5.50 -23.92 -7.52
CA PHE A 16 6.22 -22.64 -7.55
C PHE A 16 5.93 -21.87 -8.85
N GLU A 17 5.85 -22.55 -9.99
CA GLU A 17 5.48 -21.99 -11.29
C GLU A 17 4.01 -21.56 -11.32
N ASN A 18 3.11 -22.35 -10.70
CA ASN A 18 1.69 -22.00 -10.54
C ASN A 18 1.43 -21.00 -9.38
N GLN A 19 2.47 -20.58 -8.65
CA GLN A 19 2.40 -19.48 -7.67
C GLN A 19 2.63 -18.10 -8.32
N ARG A 20 2.70 -18.00 -9.66
CA ARG A 20 2.74 -16.73 -10.41
C ARG A 20 1.41 -15.97 -10.44
N GLY A 21 0.61 -16.08 -9.38
CA GLY A 21 -0.51 -15.21 -9.07
C GLY A 21 -0.34 -14.68 -7.65
N ARG A 22 -0.72 -13.41 -7.42
CA ARG A 22 -0.72 -12.79 -6.08
C ARG A 22 -1.33 -13.77 -5.09
N ARG A 23 -0.57 -14.16 -4.07
CA ARG A 23 -1.02 -15.08 -3.02
C ARG A 23 -2.03 -14.32 -2.16
N GLN A 24 -3.29 -14.34 -2.61
CA GLN A 24 -4.41 -13.53 -2.13
C GLN A 24 -4.15 -12.01 -2.29
N PRO A 25 -4.43 -11.41 -3.46
CA PRO A 25 -4.55 -9.97 -3.51
C PRO A 25 -5.68 -9.56 -2.57
N SER A 26 -5.45 -8.55 -1.74
CA SER A 26 -6.54 -7.81 -1.12
C SER A 26 -7.46 -7.33 -2.24
N LYS A 27 -8.76 -7.62 -2.15
CA LYS A 27 -9.77 -7.20 -3.14
C LYS A 27 -9.79 -5.67 -3.17
N ILE A 28 -9.07 -5.04 -4.10
CA ILE A 28 -8.93 -3.58 -4.14
C ILE A 28 -9.24 -3.07 -5.56
N PRO A 29 -10.09 -2.03 -5.70
CA PRO A 29 -10.44 -1.45 -6.99
C PRO A 29 -9.25 -0.87 -7.77
N ALA A 30 -9.30 -0.98 -9.09
CA ALA A 30 -8.18 -0.78 -10.01
C ALA A 30 -7.69 0.67 -10.22
N ARG A 31 -8.21 1.73 -9.58
CA ARG A 31 -8.16 3.10 -10.16
C ARG A 31 -7.49 4.21 -9.35
N LEU A 32 -6.45 3.90 -8.57
CA LEU A 32 -6.32 4.64 -7.32
C LEU A 32 -4.86 4.59 -6.78
N ALA A 33 -4.04 5.64 -6.98
CA ALA A 33 -2.63 5.69 -6.54
C ALA A 33 -2.47 6.19 -5.08
N ARG A 34 -1.36 5.78 -4.43
CA ARG A 34 -1.22 5.62 -2.95
C ARG A 34 -0.22 6.57 -2.29
N THR A 35 -0.55 7.15 -1.14
CA THR A 35 0.41 7.91 -0.33
C THR A 35 0.99 7.03 0.79
N SER A 36 2.24 7.27 1.19
CA SER A 36 2.80 6.68 2.42
C SER A 36 2.79 7.73 3.52
N ALA A 37 1.82 7.67 4.42
CA ALA A 37 1.79 8.49 5.64
C ALA A 37 2.83 8.06 6.69
N PHE A 38 3.93 7.43 6.24
CA PHE A 38 4.96 6.79 7.04
C PHE A 38 6.33 7.27 6.59
N ALA A 39 7.16 7.70 7.55
CA ALA A 39 8.51 8.11 7.28
C ALA A 39 9.38 6.92 6.84
N PRO A 40 10.36 7.12 5.93
CA PRO A 40 11.32 6.09 5.52
C PRO A 40 12.39 5.88 6.60
N LYS A 41 11.98 5.59 7.83
CA LYS A 41 12.83 5.37 9.00
C LYS A 41 12.21 4.33 9.92
N ARG A 42 13.07 3.59 10.64
CA ARG A 42 12.68 2.70 11.74
C ARG A 42 12.88 3.33 13.11
N THR A 43 13.94 4.10 13.26
CA THR A 43 14.39 4.68 14.51
C THR A 43 14.47 6.20 14.40
N SER A 44 14.60 6.88 15.55
CA SER A 44 14.67 8.35 15.61
C SER A 44 13.45 9.04 15.00
N LEU A 45 12.28 8.46 15.22
CA LEU A 45 11.00 9.06 14.89
C LEU A 45 10.70 10.19 15.87
N ASN A 46 10.02 11.24 15.40
CA ASN A 46 9.58 12.30 16.28
C ASN A 46 8.45 11.81 17.20
N THR A 47 8.71 11.79 18.51
CA THR A 47 7.78 11.32 19.55
C THR A 47 7.05 12.45 20.28
N ASP A 48 7.28 13.71 19.89
CA ASP A 48 6.60 14.88 20.43
C ASP A 48 5.10 14.78 20.15
N SER A 49 4.27 14.96 21.19
CA SER A 49 2.81 14.95 21.08
C SER A 49 2.27 16.07 20.17
N LYS A 50 3.05 17.14 19.97
CA LYS A 50 2.74 18.24 19.05
C LYS A 50 3.20 17.96 17.61
N PHE A 51 3.75 16.79 17.33
CA PHE A 51 4.16 16.43 15.98
C PHE A 51 2.96 16.51 15.04
N GLU A 52 3.12 17.26 13.96
CA GLU A 52 2.19 17.33 12.84
C GLU A 52 2.98 17.25 11.55
N ARG A 53 2.54 16.41 10.62
CA ARG A 53 3.11 16.33 9.29
C ARG A 53 2.05 16.15 8.23
N LEU A 54 2.22 16.93 7.18
CA LEU A 54 1.40 16.85 5.98
C LEU A 54 2.10 16.00 4.91
N TYR A 55 1.41 14.97 4.45
CA TYR A 55 1.79 14.17 3.30
C TYR A 55 0.90 14.57 2.12
N VAL A 56 1.53 15.19 1.13
CA VAL A 56 0.87 15.71 -0.06
C VAL A 56 1.31 14.86 -1.24
N VAL A 57 0.35 14.21 -1.90
CA VAL A 57 0.62 13.53 -3.18
C VAL A 57 -0.15 14.25 -4.27
N PRO A 58 0.56 14.80 -5.28
CA PRO A 58 -0.06 15.57 -6.35
C PRO A 58 -1.22 14.82 -7.03
N GLY A 59 -2.37 15.49 -7.16
CA GLY A 59 -3.58 14.95 -7.80
C GLY A 59 -4.33 13.87 -7.01
N HIS A 60 -4.03 13.71 -5.72
CA HIS A 60 -4.63 12.73 -4.82
C HIS A 60 -5.02 13.38 -3.47
N SER A 61 -5.39 12.56 -2.48
CA SER A 61 -5.73 12.98 -1.12
C SER A 61 -4.54 13.56 -0.36
N ILE A 62 -4.82 14.54 0.50
CA ILE A 62 -3.85 15.07 1.46
C ILE A 62 -4.05 14.36 2.80
N ILE A 63 -2.97 13.81 3.35
CA ILE A 63 -3.00 13.14 4.65
C ILE A 63 -2.22 13.98 5.65
N ARG A 64 -2.88 14.41 6.71
CA ARG A 64 -2.24 14.93 7.90
C ARG A 64 -2.08 13.82 8.93
N VAL A 65 -0.89 13.69 9.48
CA VAL A 65 -0.58 12.80 10.61
C VAL A 65 -0.23 13.68 11.79
N SER A 66 -0.92 13.48 12.92
CA SER A 66 -0.70 14.24 14.16
C SER A 66 -0.53 13.33 15.36
N GLY A 67 0.24 13.79 16.35
CA GLY A 67 0.45 13.11 17.62
C GLY A 67 1.84 12.48 17.73
N ARG A 68 2.27 11.68 16.74
CA ARG A 68 3.62 11.10 16.65
C ARG A 68 3.97 10.78 15.20
N GLU A 69 5.27 10.73 14.89
CA GLU A 69 5.74 10.25 13.59
C GLU A 69 5.71 8.72 13.53
N LEU A 70 5.08 8.17 12.49
CA LEU A 70 5.08 6.73 12.24
C LEU A 70 6.13 6.37 11.19
N GLY A 71 6.83 5.27 11.43
CA GLY A 71 7.89 4.76 10.57
C GLY A 71 7.48 3.52 9.78
N THR A 72 8.48 2.87 9.18
CA THR A 72 8.27 1.66 8.38
C THR A 72 7.87 0.45 9.21
N GLN A 73 8.24 0.39 10.49
CA GLN A 73 7.81 -0.69 11.39
C GLN A 73 6.30 -0.63 11.67
N HIS A 74 5.79 0.58 11.96
CA HIS A 74 4.36 0.83 12.15
C HIS A 74 3.57 0.46 10.90
N ARG A 75 4.10 0.79 9.72
CA ARG A 75 3.51 0.38 8.44
C ARG A 75 3.41 -1.14 8.32
N ASP A 76 4.51 -1.86 8.53
CA ASP A 76 4.54 -3.32 8.42
C ASP A 76 3.57 -3.99 9.42
N ALA A 77 3.46 -3.44 10.65
CA ALA A 77 2.54 -3.93 11.67
C ALA A 77 1.08 -3.77 11.23
N ILE A 78 0.72 -2.58 10.74
CA ILE A 78 -0.60 -2.30 10.15
C ILE A 78 -0.87 -3.32 9.03
N TYR A 79 0.06 -3.49 8.07
CA TYR A 79 -0.11 -4.42 6.96
C TYR A 79 -0.40 -5.85 7.41
N ALA A 80 0.29 -6.30 8.46
CA ALA A 80 0.09 -7.63 8.99
C ALA A 80 -1.30 -7.81 9.59
N VAL A 81 -1.81 -6.83 10.34
CA VAL A 81 -3.17 -6.85 10.89
C VAL A 81 -4.21 -7.01 9.79
N PHE A 82 -4.13 -6.21 8.72
CA PHE A 82 -5.12 -6.25 7.64
C PHE A 82 -5.03 -7.49 6.76
N ARG A 83 -3.92 -8.25 6.83
CA ARG A 83 -3.78 -9.53 6.16
C ARG A 83 -4.42 -10.68 6.95
N LEU A 84 -4.52 -10.52 8.27
CA LEU A 84 -5.11 -11.54 9.11
C LEU A 84 -6.63 -11.61 8.91
N PRO A 85 -7.24 -12.79 9.08
CA PRO A 85 -8.68 -12.93 9.07
C PRO A 85 -9.33 -12.04 10.12
N HIS A 86 -10.43 -11.39 9.75
CA HIS A 86 -11.19 -10.52 10.64
C HIS A 86 -12.67 -10.86 10.60
N SER A 87 -13.35 -10.69 11.73
CA SER A 87 -14.80 -10.67 11.82
C SER A 87 -15.31 -9.24 11.68
N VAL A 88 -16.53 -9.08 11.16
CA VAL A 88 -17.19 -7.78 11.03
C VAL A 88 -18.42 -7.77 11.93
N GLU A 89 -18.44 -6.83 12.87
CA GLU A 89 -19.55 -6.59 13.78
C GLU A 89 -20.23 -5.26 13.40
N LYS A 90 -21.56 -5.23 13.41
CA LYS A 90 -22.32 -3.99 13.23
C LYS A 90 -22.70 -3.47 14.61
N ARG A 91 -22.13 -2.34 15.01
CA ARG A 91 -22.46 -1.66 16.26
C ARG A 91 -23.42 -0.51 15.96
N LEU A 92 -24.46 -0.33 16.78
CA LEU A 92 -25.34 0.83 16.66
C LEU A 92 -24.57 2.09 17.03
N ARG A 93 -24.69 3.14 16.22
CA ARG A 93 -24.10 4.43 16.57
C ARG A 93 -24.83 5.03 17.77
N PRO A 94 -24.13 5.81 18.64
CA PRO A 94 -24.77 6.60 19.68
C PRO A 94 -25.85 7.51 19.09
N VAL A 95 -26.99 7.60 19.77
CA VAL A 95 -28.12 8.45 19.37
C VAL A 95 -27.65 9.91 19.35
N GLY A 96 -27.64 10.55 18.18
CA GLY A 96 -27.19 11.94 17.98
C GLY A 96 -26.05 12.14 16.98
N ALA A 97 -25.45 11.07 16.45
CA ALA A 97 -24.47 11.18 15.35
C ALA A 97 -25.14 11.73 14.08
N LYS A 98 -24.82 12.97 13.69
CA LYS A 98 -25.38 13.61 12.48
C LYS A 98 -24.81 12.96 11.20
N GLY A 99 -25.70 12.40 10.38
CA GLY A 99 -25.40 11.92 9.02
C GLY A 99 -24.79 10.51 8.97
N GLY A 100 -25.39 9.65 8.12
CA GLY A 100 -24.90 8.30 7.82
C GLY A 100 -25.85 7.19 8.27
N LEU A 101 -25.42 5.95 8.05
CA LEU A 101 -26.16 4.75 8.47
C LEU A 101 -26.22 4.67 10.01
N PRO A 102 -27.29 4.09 10.59
CA PRO A 102 -27.48 4.01 12.04
C PRO A 102 -26.51 3.03 12.74
N PHE A 103 -25.65 2.38 11.96
CA PHE A 103 -24.65 1.45 12.43
C PHE A 103 -23.25 1.86 11.94
N GLU A 104 -22.26 1.53 12.73
CA GLU A 104 -20.85 1.50 12.35
C GLU A 104 -20.39 0.04 12.22
N LYS A 105 -19.51 -0.22 11.25
CA LYS A 105 -18.83 -1.51 11.17
C LYS A 105 -17.58 -1.45 12.03
N VAL A 106 -17.44 -2.43 12.91
CA VAL A 106 -16.22 -2.66 13.68
C VAL A 106 -15.63 -3.96 13.18
N TYR A 107 -14.36 -3.91 12.78
CA TYR A 107 -13.62 -5.06 12.31
C TYR A 107 -12.74 -5.55 13.46
N THR A 108 -12.84 -6.84 13.76
CA THR A 108 -12.12 -7.46 14.87
C THR A 108 -11.20 -8.54 14.33
N THR A 109 -9.90 -8.40 14.57
CA THR A 109 -8.89 -9.40 14.24
C THR A 109 -8.45 -10.09 15.54
N ARG A 110 -8.65 -11.41 15.62
CA ARG A 110 -8.18 -12.23 16.74
C ARG A 110 -6.99 -13.07 16.29
N THR A 111 -5.88 -12.98 17.01
CA THR A 111 -4.62 -13.67 16.71
C THR A 111 -3.84 -13.87 18.00
N THR A 112 -2.63 -14.42 17.92
CA THR A 112 -1.61 -14.30 18.96
C THR A 112 -0.49 -13.35 18.52
N TRP A 113 0.35 -12.94 19.46
CA TRP A 113 1.58 -12.20 19.13
C TRP A 113 2.47 -12.96 18.14
N ARG A 114 2.57 -14.29 18.30
CA ARG A 114 3.27 -15.18 17.37
C ARG A 114 2.66 -15.12 15.98
N GLY A 115 1.34 -15.22 15.88
CA GLY A 115 0.63 -15.14 14.60
C GLY A 115 0.87 -13.82 13.88
N LEU A 116 0.92 -12.72 14.64
CA LEU A 116 1.20 -11.39 14.08
C LEU A 116 2.66 -11.25 13.60
N LEU A 117 3.63 -11.74 14.39
CA LEU A 117 5.04 -11.79 13.97
C LEU A 117 5.24 -12.65 12.71
N GLN A 118 4.53 -13.78 12.60
CA GLN A 118 4.54 -14.62 11.41
C GLN A 118 3.96 -13.89 10.19
N ALA A 119 2.84 -13.17 10.36
CA ALA A 119 2.24 -12.37 9.30
C ALA A 119 3.19 -11.25 8.81
N MET A 120 4.02 -10.69 9.71
CA MET A 120 5.07 -9.72 9.39
C MET A 120 6.37 -10.34 8.82
N GLN A 121 6.46 -11.67 8.73
CA GLN A 121 7.67 -12.41 8.36
C GLN A 121 8.86 -12.11 9.29
N ARG A 122 8.60 -11.98 10.60
CA ARG A 122 9.62 -11.76 11.64
C ARG A 122 9.88 -13.02 12.45
N THR A 123 11.05 -13.08 13.08
CA THR A 123 11.39 -14.18 13.99
C THR A 123 10.52 -14.11 15.25
N GLN A 124 10.13 -15.27 15.75
CA GLN A 124 9.24 -15.42 16.92
C GLN A 124 10.08 -15.33 18.21
N HIS A 125 10.69 -14.17 18.43
CA HIS A 125 11.60 -13.89 19.54
C HIS A 125 11.03 -12.80 20.45
N VAL A 126 11.28 -12.89 21.76
CA VAL A 126 10.73 -11.98 22.78
C VAL A 126 11.10 -10.51 22.50
N ASN A 127 12.33 -10.24 22.04
CA ASN A 127 12.72 -8.87 21.65
C ASN A 127 11.82 -8.26 20.56
N ASN A 128 11.38 -9.06 19.58
CA ASN A 128 10.47 -8.56 18.54
C ASN A 128 9.06 -8.33 19.09
N LEU A 129 8.64 -9.08 20.11
CA LEU A 129 7.39 -8.84 20.81
C LEU A 129 7.42 -7.48 21.53
N GLY A 130 8.50 -7.17 22.26
CA GLY A 130 8.67 -5.86 22.90
C GLY A 130 8.56 -4.70 21.90
N THR A 131 9.29 -4.80 20.78
CA THR A 131 9.18 -3.81 19.69
C THR A 131 7.76 -3.72 19.11
N LEU A 132 7.05 -4.85 19.00
CA LEU A 132 5.69 -4.87 18.45
C LEU A 132 4.69 -4.17 19.37
N ILE A 133 4.79 -4.40 20.69
CA ILE A 133 3.94 -3.73 21.69
C ILE A 133 4.15 -2.21 21.64
N GLU A 134 5.40 -1.75 21.61
CA GLU A 134 5.73 -0.34 21.45
C GLU A 134 5.16 0.22 20.14
N THR A 135 5.27 -0.55 19.05
CA THR A 135 4.74 -0.16 17.75
C THR A 135 3.21 0.05 17.78
N PHE A 136 2.44 -0.85 18.39
CA PHE A 136 0.98 -0.71 18.51
C PHE A 136 0.59 0.42 19.46
N THR A 137 1.34 0.59 20.55
CA THR A 137 1.15 1.72 21.48
C THR A 137 1.34 3.06 20.77
N ASP A 138 2.34 3.15 19.88
CA ASP A 138 2.58 4.33 19.08
C ASP A 138 1.49 4.55 18.02
N ILE A 139 1.01 3.48 17.37
CA ILE A 139 -0.09 3.58 16.39
C ILE A 139 -1.37 4.13 17.05
N GLN A 140 -1.71 3.68 18.27
CA GLN A 140 -2.90 4.14 18.99
C GLN A 140 -2.86 5.64 19.37
N LYS A 141 -1.67 6.23 19.47
CA LYS A 141 -1.48 7.65 19.82
C LYS A 141 -1.58 8.60 18.62
N VAL A 142 -1.70 8.06 17.41
CA VAL A 142 -1.67 8.86 16.18
C VAL A 142 -3.07 9.02 15.61
N VAL A 143 -3.40 10.26 15.28
CA VAL A 143 -4.61 10.62 14.56
C VAL A 143 -4.23 10.95 13.13
N PHE A 144 -4.97 10.38 12.16
CA PHE A 144 -4.86 10.80 10.78
C PHE A 144 -6.08 11.64 10.41
N THR A 145 -5.83 12.74 9.72
CA THR A 145 -6.87 13.52 9.05
C THR A 145 -6.65 13.40 7.55
N ILE A 146 -7.69 13.01 6.81
CA ILE A 146 -7.67 13.09 5.35
C ILE A 146 -8.59 14.16 4.85
N PHE A 147 -8.04 14.89 3.90
CA PHE A 147 -8.73 15.88 3.13
C PHE A 147 -8.87 15.37 1.69
N GLU A 148 -10.11 15.44 1.22
CA GLU A 148 -10.55 15.17 -0.14
C GLU A 148 -11.06 16.48 -0.76
N GLY A 149 -10.72 16.73 -2.03
CA GLY A 149 -11.09 17.96 -2.73
C GLY A 149 -9.94 18.56 -3.52
N ASP A 150 -10.06 19.84 -3.89
CA ASP A 150 -8.97 20.55 -4.55
C ASP A 150 -7.78 20.70 -3.60
N GLN A 151 -6.65 20.11 -4.02
CA GLN A 151 -5.40 20.12 -3.29
C GLN A 151 -4.94 21.55 -2.94
N ASN A 152 -5.13 22.51 -3.84
CA ASN A 152 -4.66 23.88 -3.62
C ASN A 152 -5.49 24.59 -2.55
N GLU A 153 -6.80 24.37 -2.52
CA GLU A 153 -7.69 24.94 -1.49
C GLU A 153 -7.38 24.36 -0.12
N VAL A 154 -7.19 23.04 -0.03
CA VAL A 154 -6.83 22.37 1.22
C VAL A 154 -5.47 22.83 1.73
N LEU A 155 -4.47 22.95 0.86
CA LEU A 155 -3.15 23.44 1.27
C LEU A 155 -3.22 24.87 1.78
N LYS A 156 -3.94 25.76 1.10
CA LYS A 156 -4.13 27.14 1.56
C LYS A 156 -4.84 27.19 2.91
N ALA A 157 -5.91 26.42 3.10
CA ALA A 157 -6.64 26.35 4.36
C ALA A 157 -5.78 25.83 5.53
N LEU A 158 -4.89 24.88 5.26
CA LEU A 158 -3.94 24.37 6.25
C LEU A 158 -2.83 25.36 6.55
N GLU A 159 -2.29 26.04 5.54
CA GLU A 159 -1.27 27.09 5.70
C GLU A 159 -1.78 28.32 6.45
N SER A 160 -3.05 28.70 6.21
CA SER A 160 -3.71 29.81 6.92
C SER A 160 -4.27 29.41 8.29
N ASN A 161 -4.21 28.13 8.64
CA ASN A 161 -4.88 27.54 9.81
C ASN A 161 -6.39 27.89 9.88
N ASP A 162 -7.03 28.10 8.73
CA ASP A 162 -8.46 28.39 8.60
C ASP A 162 -9.15 27.26 7.84
N LEU A 163 -9.42 26.17 8.57
CA LEU A 163 -10.23 25.05 8.07
C LEU A 163 -11.67 25.49 7.71
N GLY A 164 -12.10 26.66 8.19
CA GLY A 164 -13.36 27.30 7.79
C GLY A 164 -13.37 27.74 6.33
N MET A 165 -12.22 27.82 5.64
CA MET A 165 -12.19 28.05 4.18
C MET A 165 -12.74 26.86 3.39
N LEU A 166 -12.76 25.66 3.97
CA LEU A 166 -13.21 24.44 3.31
C LEU A 166 -14.75 24.26 3.30
N ARG A 167 -15.50 25.31 3.66
CA ARG A 167 -16.97 25.49 3.90
C ARG A 167 -17.96 24.97 2.82
N GLY A 168 -17.58 24.03 1.98
CA GLY A 168 -18.45 23.35 1.00
C GLY A 168 -17.71 22.40 0.07
N ASN A 169 -16.42 22.65 -0.19
CA ASN A 169 -15.60 21.91 -1.15
C ASN A 169 -14.61 20.92 -0.52
N GLY A 170 -14.29 21.08 0.76
CA GLY A 170 -13.44 20.14 1.48
C GLY A 170 -14.28 19.04 2.12
N ARG A 171 -14.26 17.85 1.52
CA ARG A 171 -14.72 16.63 2.21
C ARG A 171 -13.52 16.04 2.94
N GLY A 172 -13.75 15.40 4.07
CA GLY A 172 -12.64 14.85 4.83
C GLY A 172 -13.11 14.08 6.05
N GLY A 173 -12.25 13.17 6.51
CA GLY A 173 -12.50 12.34 7.67
C GLY A 173 -11.28 12.35 8.59
N MET A 174 -11.52 12.26 9.89
CA MET A 174 -10.49 12.16 10.91
C MET A 174 -10.76 10.94 11.78
N GLY A 175 -9.71 10.21 12.12
CA GLY A 175 -9.83 9.04 12.99
C GLY A 175 -8.46 8.47 13.40
N SER A 176 -8.50 7.58 14.39
CA SER A 176 -7.38 6.68 14.70
C SER A 176 -7.47 5.46 13.79
N LEU A 177 -6.33 4.93 13.33
CA LEU A 177 -6.30 3.70 12.53
C LEU A 177 -6.72 2.47 13.35
N ILE A 178 -6.45 2.47 14.65
CA ILE A 178 -6.77 1.35 15.54
C ILE A 178 -7.61 1.90 16.71
N GLU A 179 -8.78 1.31 16.92
CA GLU A 179 -9.69 1.68 18.01
C GLU A 179 -9.18 1.09 19.33
N SER A 180 -8.91 -0.22 19.36
CA SER A 180 -8.36 -0.89 20.53
C SER A 180 -7.41 -2.02 20.17
N VAL A 181 -6.47 -2.26 21.09
CA VAL A 181 -5.55 -3.40 21.08
C VAL A 181 -5.64 -3.99 22.49
N GLU A 182 -6.18 -5.18 22.60
CA GLU A 182 -6.39 -5.91 23.86
C GLU A 182 -5.56 -7.19 23.81
N TRP A 183 -4.85 -7.53 24.89
CA TRP A 183 -4.12 -8.79 25.00
C TRP A 183 -4.19 -9.35 26.41
N ASP A 184 -4.16 -10.67 26.53
CA ASP A 184 -4.27 -11.39 27.82
C ASP A 184 -2.93 -11.52 28.57
N GLY A 185 -1.81 -11.27 27.89
CA GLY A 185 -0.47 -11.44 28.43
C GLY A 185 0.65 -11.07 27.46
N LEU A 186 1.88 -11.20 27.95
CA LEU A 186 3.12 -10.84 27.24
C LEU A 186 3.91 -12.08 26.79
N ALA A 187 3.22 -13.19 26.53
CA ALA A 187 3.81 -14.39 25.93
C ALA A 187 3.57 -14.42 24.42
N LEU A 188 4.39 -15.16 23.66
CA LEU A 188 4.19 -15.26 22.20
C LEU A 188 2.81 -15.83 21.83
N ASP A 189 2.26 -16.71 22.65
CA ASP A 189 0.98 -17.39 22.40
C ASP A 189 -0.21 -16.72 23.11
N SER A 190 0.02 -15.59 23.78
CA SER A 190 -1.04 -14.76 24.36
C SER A 190 -2.01 -14.29 23.29
N GLU A 191 -3.30 -14.31 23.60
CA GLU A 191 -4.35 -13.83 22.71
C GLU A 191 -4.23 -12.32 22.53
N LEU A 192 -4.40 -11.89 21.30
CA LEU A 192 -4.36 -10.50 20.85
C LEU A 192 -5.61 -10.22 20.03
N VAL A 193 -6.37 -9.22 20.48
CA VAL A 193 -7.58 -8.74 19.83
C VAL A 193 -7.36 -7.30 19.38
N ILE A 194 -7.41 -7.07 18.07
CA ILE A 194 -7.26 -5.74 17.48
C ILE A 194 -8.58 -5.34 16.85
N ARG A 195 -9.11 -4.18 17.25
CA ARG A 195 -10.34 -3.60 16.70
C ARG A 195 -10.05 -2.33 15.92
N TYR A 196 -10.70 -2.17 14.78
CA TYR A 196 -10.64 -0.97 13.97
C TYR A 196 -11.99 -0.68 13.33
N GLY A 197 -12.33 0.61 13.25
CA GLY A 197 -13.63 1.06 12.74
C GLY A 197 -13.71 1.08 11.21
N ASP A 198 -14.92 1.33 10.72
CA ASP A 198 -15.23 1.47 9.29
C ASP A 198 -14.38 2.56 8.64
N TRP A 199 -14.10 3.65 9.34
CA TRP A 199 -13.19 4.68 8.86
C TRP A 199 -11.79 4.13 8.58
N SER A 200 -11.21 3.30 9.46
CA SER A 200 -9.88 2.72 9.25
C SER A 200 -9.86 1.71 8.09
N ALA A 201 -10.92 0.91 7.96
CA ALA A 201 -11.09 0.00 6.84
C ALA A 201 -11.19 0.77 5.52
N LEU A 202 -12.06 1.79 5.47
CA LEU A 202 -12.20 2.70 4.33
C LEU A 202 -10.90 3.45 4.05
N MET A 203 -10.16 3.86 5.07
CA MET A 203 -8.85 4.49 4.92
C MET A 203 -7.83 3.59 4.25
N ILE A 204 -7.89 2.30 4.54
CA ILE A 204 -6.95 1.33 3.98
C ILE A 204 -7.37 0.92 2.58
N GLU A 205 -8.67 0.80 2.34
CA GLU A 205 -9.26 0.49 1.04
C GLU A 205 -9.23 1.69 0.07
N ALA A 206 -9.58 2.90 0.55
CA ALA A 206 -9.78 4.13 -0.22
C ALA A 206 -8.59 5.11 -0.15
N ALA A 207 -7.94 5.27 1.02
CA ALA A 207 -6.70 6.08 1.16
C ALA A 207 -5.41 5.26 0.98
N LYS A 208 -5.56 3.93 0.83
CA LYS A 208 -4.61 3.05 0.16
C LYS A 208 -3.21 3.06 0.78
N LEU A 209 -3.16 3.04 2.11
CA LEU A 209 -1.91 2.96 2.87
C LEU A 209 -1.18 1.62 2.63
N VAL A 210 -1.91 0.61 2.10
CA VAL A 210 -1.47 -0.79 1.93
C VAL A 210 -1.11 -1.15 0.48
N SER A 211 -0.04 -1.93 0.28
CA SER A 211 0.40 -2.50 -1.02
C SER A 211 -0.57 -3.58 -1.51
N LEU A 212 -0.74 -3.75 -2.83
CA LEU A 212 -1.44 -4.92 -3.40
C LEU A 212 -0.59 -6.17 -3.19
N ASN A 213 0.73 -6.03 -3.35
CA ASN A 213 1.67 -7.10 -3.07
C ASN A 213 2.35 -6.86 -1.73
N ALA A 214 1.73 -7.36 -0.66
CA ALA A 214 2.26 -7.31 0.69
C ALA A 214 3.49 -8.23 0.87
N ASP A 215 3.59 -9.32 0.12
CA ASP A 215 4.75 -10.23 0.20
C ASP A 215 6.03 -9.53 -0.26
N VAL A 216 5.97 -8.75 -1.35
CA VAL A 216 7.09 -7.89 -1.74
C VAL A 216 7.39 -6.88 -0.63
N GLN A 217 6.37 -6.20 -0.09
CA GLN A 217 6.56 -5.20 0.98
C GLN A 217 7.37 -5.75 2.17
N PHE A 218 7.04 -6.94 2.67
CA PHE A 218 7.73 -7.54 3.81
C PHE A 218 9.17 -7.96 3.47
N ARG A 219 9.44 -8.34 2.22
CA ARG A 219 10.79 -8.70 1.75
C ARG A 219 11.71 -7.50 1.56
N LEU A 220 11.16 -6.30 1.35
CA LEU A 220 11.97 -5.08 1.23
C LEU A 220 12.78 -4.84 2.50
N LYS A 221 14.04 -4.45 2.33
CA LYS A 221 14.96 -4.16 3.44
C LYS A 221 15.17 -2.67 3.65
N SER A 222 15.14 -1.88 2.57
CA SER A 222 15.32 -0.44 2.59
C SER A 222 14.04 0.25 3.04
N ASP A 223 14.18 1.18 3.98
CA ASP A 223 13.03 1.93 4.47
C ASP A 223 12.45 2.84 3.37
N HIS A 224 13.31 3.40 2.52
CA HIS A 224 12.87 4.10 1.31
C HIS A 224 12.12 3.19 0.34
N ALA A 225 12.58 1.94 0.15
CA ALA A 225 11.85 1.01 -0.69
C ALA A 225 10.46 0.73 -0.12
N LYS A 226 10.38 0.47 1.20
CA LYS A 226 9.10 0.26 1.89
C LYS A 226 8.18 1.46 1.79
N THR A 227 8.70 2.68 1.76
CA THR A 227 7.93 3.92 1.58
C THR A 227 7.41 4.04 0.14
N PHE A 228 8.27 3.83 -0.85
CA PHE A 228 7.96 4.02 -2.28
C PHE A 228 7.10 2.90 -2.88
N TRP A 229 7.30 1.67 -2.43
CA TRP A 229 6.73 0.48 -3.06
C TRP A 229 5.21 0.56 -3.21
N PRO A 230 4.42 1.01 -2.21
CA PRO A 230 2.97 0.96 -2.37
C PRO A 230 2.45 1.95 -3.41
N TYR A 231 3.09 3.12 -3.56
CA TYR A 231 2.82 4.02 -4.68
C TYR A 231 3.15 3.34 -6.02
N ILE A 232 4.35 2.74 -6.13
CA ILE A 232 4.81 2.05 -7.34
C ILE A 232 3.88 0.88 -7.70
N ASP A 233 3.61 -0.03 -6.78
CA ASP A 233 2.75 -1.20 -6.97
C ASP A 233 1.31 -0.84 -7.34
N SER A 234 0.82 0.31 -6.86
CA SER A 234 -0.53 0.79 -7.18
C SER A 234 -0.68 1.45 -8.55
N MET A 235 0.41 1.95 -9.13
CA MET A 235 0.32 2.57 -10.44
C MET A 235 -0.14 1.52 -11.46
N ASN A 236 -0.86 1.93 -12.49
CA ASN A 236 -1.34 1.02 -13.54
C ASN A 236 -1.28 1.65 -14.94
N ASN A 237 -1.08 2.96 -15.00
CA ASN A 237 -1.10 3.73 -16.24
C ASN A 237 0.30 4.00 -16.79
N HIS A 238 1.33 3.95 -15.94
CA HIS A 238 2.72 4.18 -16.34
C HIS A 238 3.71 3.43 -15.44
N SER A 239 4.92 3.27 -15.96
CA SER A 239 6.00 2.51 -15.32
C SER A 239 7.21 3.41 -15.01
N TRP A 240 6.92 4.63 -14.53
CA TRP A 240 7.93 5.60 -14.11
C TRP A 240 7.45 6.43 -12.92
N VAL A 241 8.39 7.05 -12.18
CA VAL A 241 8.11 7.98 -11.08
C VAL A 241 9.18 9.09 -11.04
N ASP A 242 8.75 10.32 -10.83
CA ASP A 242 9.64 11.48 -10.74
C ASP A 242 10.30 11.62 -9.35
N GLU A 243 11.51 12.18 -9.30
CA GLU A 243 12.30 12.39 -8.07
C GLU A 243 11.51 13.21 -7.05
N GLU A 244 10.75 14.21 -7.51
CA GLU A 244 9.85 15.04 -6.71
C GLU A 244 8.78 14.24 -5.99
N VAL A 245 8.19 13.25 -6.67
CA VAL A 245 7.16 12.39 -6.08
C VAL A 245 7.79 11.48 -5.03
N LEU A 246 8.94 10.87 -5.32
CA LEU A 246 9.66 10.05 -4.34
C LEU A 246 10.04 10.87 -3.11
N ALA A 247 10.47 12.11 -3.29
CA ALA A 247 10.78 12.99 -2.18
C ALA A 247 9.54 13.34 -1.37
N ALA A 248 8.41 13.66 -2.01
CA ALA A 248 7.15 13.90 -1.34
C ALA A 248 6.68 12.68 -0.51
N LEU A 249 6.82 11.46 -1.05
CA LEU A 249 6.51 10.21 -0.33
C LEU A 249 7.43 10.00 0.88
N ALA A 250 8.70 10.39 0.78
CA ALA A 250 9.64 10.43 1.90
C ALA A 250 9.44 11.63 2.85
N GLY A 251 8.42 12.47 2.58
CA GLY A 251 8.13 13.71 3.28
C GLY A 251 9.27 14.74 3.22
N ARG A 252 9.99 14.76 2.11
CA ARG A 252 11.18 15.58 1.89
C ARG A 252 10.93 16.63 0.82
N LYS A 253 11.36 17.87 1.07
CA LYS A 253 11.37 18.95 0.08
C LYS A 253 12.74 19.01 -0.62
N LEU A 254 12.84 18.57 -1.88
CA LEU A 254 14.11 18.48 -2.62
C LEU A 254 14.78 19.83 -2.90
N TRP A 255 13.96 20.85 -3.11
CA TRP A 255 14.35 22.14 -3.66
C TRP A 255 14.20 23.27 -2.63
N ASP A 256 14.00 22.91 -1.37
CA ASP A 256 13.91 23.86 -0.26
C ASP A 256 15.28 24.50 0.04
N GLU A 257 15.28 25.63 0.72
CA GLU A 257 16.50 26.37 1.07
C GLU A 257 17.42 25.54 1.97
N ALA A 258 16.83 24.73 2.85
CA ALA A 258 17.55 23.78 3.70
C ALA A 258 18.16 22.59 2.92
N ALA A 259 17.77 22.37 1.65
CA ALA A 259 18.26 21.25 0.86
C ALA A 259 19.60 21.60 0.19
N THR A 260 20.67 20.96 0.66
CA THR A 260 22.02 21.11 0.07
C THR A 260 22.28 20.11 -1.06
N LYS A 261 23.35 20.34 -1.84
CA LYS A 261 23.81 19.39 -2.87
C LYS A 261 24.14 18.02 -2.27
N VAL A 262 24.72 18.00 -1.07
CA VAL A 262 25.10 16.77 -0.36
C VAL A 262 23.86 15.97 0.03
N THR A 263 22.89 16.62 0.68
CA THR A 263 21.68 15.93 1.12
C THR A 263 20.89 15.42 -0.08
N ARG A 264 20.77 16.18 -1.17
CA ARG A 264 20.16 15.70 -2.43
C ARG A 264 20.93 14.52 -3.03
N GLY A 265 22.26 14.59 -3.01
CA GLY A 265 23.13 13.49 -3.44
C GLY A 265 22.86 12.20 -2.65
N GLN A 266 22.72 12.30 -1.33
CA GLN A 266 22.39 11.17 -0.48
C GLN A 266 21.02 10.59 -0.82
N PHE A 267 19.98 11.43 -0.94
CA PHE A 267 18.63 10.98 -1.32
C PHE A 267 18.63 10.18 -2.62
N ARG A 268 19.42 10.62 -3.61
CA ARG A 268 19.54 9.93 -4.89
C ARG A 268 20.19 8.56 -4.73
N LYS A 269 21.20 8.43 -3.87
CA LYS A 269 21.78 7.12 -3.53
C LYS A 269 20.73 6.23 -2.87
N ASP A 270 19.96 6.77 -1.93
CA ASP A 270 18.89 6.04 -1.23
C ASP A 270 17.79 5.59 -2.19
N CYS A 271 17.43 6.43 -3.18
CA CYS A 271 16.50 6.06 -4.26
C CYS A 271 17.05 4.87 -5.06
N LYS A 272 18.30 4.95 -5.56
CA LYS A 272 18.91 3.84 -6.30
C LYS A 272 18.93 2.56 -5.49
N GLN A 273 19.30 2.66 -4.21
CA GLN A 273 19.30 1.52 -3.30
C GLN A 273 17.89 0.95 -3.11
N ALA A 274 16.87 1.79 -3.00
CA ALA A 274 15.49 1.37 -2.88
C ALA A 274 15.01 0.60 -4.13
N PHE A 275 15.32 1.08 -5.34
CA PHE A 275 14.97 0.35 -6.56
C PHE A 275 15.73 -0.97 -6.72
N ASN A 276 17.00 -1.03 -6.32
CA ASN A 276 17.75 -2.28 -6.28
C ASN A 276 17.15 -3.29 -5.30
N ASP A 277 16.72 -2.82 -4.12
CA ASP A 277 16.04 -3.64 -3.14
C ASP A 277 14.69 -4.16 -3.66
N MET A 278 13.96 -3.37 -4.47
CA MET A 278 12.75 -3.83 -5.14
C MET A 278 13.02 -4.90 -6.20
N ILE A 279 14.19 -4.91 -6.85
CA ILE A 279 14.60 -6.04 -7.71
C ILE A 279 14.85 -7.28 -6.85
N GLN A 280 15.61 -7.14 -5.76
CA GLN A 280 15.94 -8.25 -4.86
C GLN A 280 14.70 -8.87 -4.21
N ALA A 281 13.70 -8.06 -3.90
CA ALA A 281 12.41 -8.50 -3.40
C ALA A 281 11.45 -9.00 -4.50
N GLU A 282 11.91 -9.09 -5.75
CA GLU A 282 11.17 -9.54 -6.94
C GLU A 282 9.89 -8.72 -7.20
N GLY A 283 9.87 -7.44 -6.79
CA GLY A 283 8.78 -6.52 -7.09
C GLY A 283 8.87 -5.96 -8.51
N ILE A 284 10.11 -5.65 -8.95
CA ILE A 284 10.42 -5.15 -10.29
C ILE A 284 11.54 -5.99 -10.92
N VAL A 285 11.58 -6.06 -12.24
CA VAL A 285 12.61 -6.79 -13.01
C VAL A 285 13.84 -5.93 -13.24
N SER A 286 13.62 -4.66 -13.59
CA SER A 286 14.70 -3.74 -13.95
C SER A 286 14.25 -2.29 -13.74
N TRP A 287 15.22 -1.37 -13.63
CA TRP A 287 14.95 0.06 -13.59
C TRP A 287 16.10 0.85 -14.25
N ARG A 288 15.80 2.08 -14.68
CA ARG A 288 16.77 3.03 -15.21
C ARG A 288 16.43 4.46 -14.82
N VAL A 289 17.41 5.35 -14.92
CA VAL A 289 17.23 6.78 -14.63
C VAL A 289 17.31 7.59 -15.91
N GLU A 290 16.30 8.41 -16.13
CA GLU A 290 16.32 9.51 -17.09
C GLU A 290 16.63 10.80 -16.33
N LEU A 291 17.56 11.60 -16.84
CA LEU A 291 17.83 12.94 -16.31
C LEU A 291 16.90 13.95 -16.98
N ARG A 292 16.23 14.78 -16.18
CA ARG A 292 15.35 15.83 -16.68
C ARG A 292 15.80 17.21 -16.18
N GLY A 293 15.60 18.22 -17.02
CA GLY A 293 15.96 19.61 -16.75
C GLY A 293 17.43 19.96 -16.98
N ALA A 294 17.76 21.24 -16.79
CA ALA A 294 19.09 21.80 -17.01
C ALA A 294 19.58 22.62 -15.81
N GLY A 295 20.90 22.88 -15.74
CA GLY A 295 21.50 23.73 -14.72
C GLY A 295 21.43 23.19 -13.29
N ARG A 296 21.07 24.05 -12.32
CA ARG A 296 21.04 23.74 -10.88
C ARG A 296 19.82 22.91 -10.44
N LYS A 297 18.74 22.88 -11.24
CA LYS A 297 17.50 22.13 -10.98
C LYS A 297 17.39 20.88 -11.88
N LYS A 298 18.43 20.05 -11.90
CA LYS A 298 18.40 18.74 -12.58
C LYS A 298 17.66 17.71 -11.72
N SER A 299 16.48 17.29 -12.18
CA SER A 299 15.67 16.23 -11.56
C SER A 299 15.90 14.88 -12.28
N ARG A 300 15.31 13.82 -11.73
CA ARG A 300 15.41 12.46 -12.26
C ARG A 300 14.02 11.87 -12.42
N ARG A 301 13.86 11.04 -13.44
CA ARG A 301 12.74 10.14 -13.59
C ARG A 301 13.23 8.70 -13.53
N TYR A 302 12.66 7.93 -12.64
CA TYR A 302 12.99 6.52 -12.43
C TYR A 302 11.98 5.69 -13.21
N HIS A 303 12.43 5.06 -14.30
CA HIS A 303 11.65 4.11 -15.09
C HIS A 303 11.89 2.71 -14.55
N TYR A 304 10.85 1.88 -14.51
CA TYR A 304 10.93 0.52 -13.99
C TYR A 304 10.06 -0.44 -14.80
N VAL A 305 10.37 -1.73 -14.73
CA VAL A 305 9.58 -2.81 -15.33
C VAL A 305 9.11 -3.71 -14.20
N ARG A 306 7.80 -3.97 -14.09
CA ARG A 306 7.24 -4.79 -13.00
C ARG A 306 7.50 -6.27 -13.21
N ALA A 307 7.68 -7.00 -12.12
CA ALA A 307 7.83 -8.45 -12.16
C ALA A 307 6.49 -9.19 -12.38
N GLN A 308 5.39 -8.60 -11.94
CA GLN A 308 4.03 -9.12 -12.13
C GLN A 308 3.17 -8.08 -12.85
N MET A 309 2.28 -8.55 -13.74
CA MET A 309 1.27 -7.68 -14.36
C MET A 309 0.34 -7.12 -13.29
N SER A 310 -0.03 -5.85 -13.44
CA SER A 310 -1.03 -5.22 -12.57
C SER A 310 -2.40 -5.89 -12.75
N GLU A 311 -3.26 -5.85 -11.73
CA GLU A 311 -4.63 -6.39 -11.82
C GLU A 311 -5.41 -5.80 -13.00
N GLY A 312 -5.23 -4.52 -13.31
CA GLY A 312 -5.85 -3.88 -14.47
C GLY A 312 -5.30 -4.39 -15.82
N GLU A 313 -4.03 -4.80 -15.89
CA GLU A 313 -3.47 -5.46 -17.07
C GLU A 313 -3.95 -6.90 -17.18
N VAL A 314 -4.04 -7.64 -16.07
CA VAL A 314 -4.62 -8.99 -16.02
C VAL A 314 -6.09 -8.97 -16.45
N GLU A 315 -6.86 -7.97 -16.01
CA GLU A 315 -8.26 -7.80 -16.39
C GLU A 315 -8.40 -7.44 -17.87
N ARG A 316 -7.61 -6.48 -18.39
CA ARG A 316 -7.57 -6.17 -19.84
C ARG A 316 -7.13 -7.36 -20.69
N GLN A 317 -6.20 -8.18 -20.19
CA GLN A 317 -5.73 -9.37 -20.89
C GLN A 317 -6.79 -10.47 -20.89
N LYS A 318 -7.54 -10.64 -19.79
CA LYS A 318 -8.74 -11.50 -19.75
C LYS A 318 -9.83 -11.02 -20.71
N THR A 319 -10.09 -9.72 -20.79
CA THR A 319 -11.05 -9.16 -21.75
C THR A 319 -10.58 -9.42 -23.19
N ARG A 320 -9.29 -9.21 -23.49
CA ARG A 320 -8.71 -9.50 -24.81
C ARG A 320 -8.75 -10.99 -25.18
N GLN A 321 -8.43 -11.89 -24.23
CA GLN A 321 -8.52 -13.34 -24.45
C GLN A 321 -9.96 -13.82 -24.61
N GLY A 322 -10.92 -13.24 -23.86
CA GLY A 322 -12.35 -13.51 -24.06
C GLY A 322 -12.85 -13.04 -25.43
N SER A 323 -12.32 -11.92 -25.92
CA SER A 323 -12.64 -11.37 -27.26
C SER A 323 -12.07 -12.24 -28.38
N GLN A 324 -10.84 -12.75 -28.22
CA GLN A 324 -10.21 -13.68 -29.16
C GLN A 324 -10.90 -15.05 -29.17
N SER A 325 -11.30 -15.58 -28.01
CA SER A 325 -12.05 -16.83 -27.93
C SER A 325 -13.45 -16.70 -28.57
N ALA A 326 -14.11 -15.55 -28.41
CA ALA A 326 -15.39 -15.28 -29.07
C ALA A 326 -15.24 -15.15 -30.60
N ALA A 327 -14.15 -14.53 -31.09
CA ALA A 327 -13.85 -14.44 -32.52
C ALA A 327 -13.56 -15.82 -33.15
N ILE A 328 -12.76 -16.66 -32.48
CA ILE A 328 -12.49 -18.04 -32.94
C ILE A 328 -13.77 -18.88 -32.95
N THR A 329 -14.64 -18.70 -31.95
CA THR A 329 -15.93 -19.42 -31.92
C THR A 329 -16.86 -18.96 -33.05
N ALA A 330 -16.84 -17.67 -33.39
CA ALA A 330 -17.62 -17.13 -34.51
C ALA A 330 -17.09 -17.60 -35.88
N GLU A 331 -15.77 -17.66 -36.09
CA GLU A 331 -15.17 -18.21 -37.31
C GLU A 331 -15.50 -19.71 -37.49
N VAL A 332 -15.41 -20.51 -36.43
CA VAL A 332 -15.75 -21.95 -36.47
C VAL A 332 -17.24 -22.19 -36.71
N VAL A 333 -18.12 -21.28 -36.25
CA VAL A 333 -19.56 -21.36 -36.54
C VAL A 333 -19.84 -21.00 -38.00
N ILE A 334 -19.17 -19.99 -38.56
CA ILE A 334 -19.32 -19.59 -39.97
C ILE A 334 -18.88 -20.72 -40.90
N GLU A 335 -17.70 -21.34 -40.67
CA GLU A 335 -17.22 -22.47 -41.48
C GLU A 335 -18.16 -23.69 -41.42
N ARG A 336 -18.81 -23.96 -40.29
CA ARG A 336 -19.78 -25.06 -40.17
C ARG A 336 -21.13 -24.78 -40.84
N THR A 337 -21.50 -23.52 -41.03
CA THR A 337 -22.71 -23.17 -41.80
C THR A 337 -22.52 -23.27 -43.31
N GLU A 338 -21.29 -23.13 -43.83
CA GLU A 338 -21.03 -23.27 -45.27
C GLU A 338 -20.97 -24.74 -45.74
N GLU A 339 -20.65 -25.69 -44.85
CA GLU A 339 -20.67 -27.13 -45.15
C GLU A 339 -22.08 -27.77 -45.11
N GLN A 340 -23.15 -27.03 -44.80
CA GLN A 340 -24.52 -27.54 -44.74
C GLN A 340 -25.51 -26.89 -45.72
N LEU A 341 -25.02 -26.35 -46.84
CA LEU A 341 -25.89 -25.99 -47.97
C LEU A 341 -26.12 -27.24 -48.85
N PRO A 342 -27.36 -27.80 -48.94
CA PRO A 342 -27.64 -28.87 -49.86
C PRO A 342 -27.56 -28.35 -51.30
N LEU A 343 -26.69 -28.98 -52.11
CA LEU A 343 -26.74 -28.93 -53.58
C LEU A 343 -28.14 -29.40 -54.02
N GLY A 344 -28.94 -28.46 -54.53
CA GLY A 344 -30.27 -28.77 -55.02
C GLY A 344 -30.97 -27.55 -55.60
N LEU A 345 -30.59 -27.19 -56.83
CA LEU A 345 -31.50 -27.04 -57.98
C LEU A 345 -30.70 -27.03 -59.28
#